data_AF-A0A7Y3J570-F1
#
_entry.id   AF-A0A7Y3J570-F1
#
_cell.length_a   1.000
_cell.length_b   1.000
_cell.length_c   1.000
_cell.angle_alpha   90.00
_cell.angle_beta   90.00
_cell.angle_gamma   90.00
#
_symmetry.space_group_name_H-M   'P 1'
#
loop_
_entity.id
_entity.type
_entity.pdbx_description
1 polymer ?
#
loop_
_entity_poly.entity_id
_entity_poly.type
_entity_poly.pdbx_seq_one_letter_code
_entity_poly.pdbx_strand_id
1 'polypeptide(L)'
;RAALTNLWRDKQLQYTWLRSLQGRYADFWQVTGEALDFTLDSLGIASPALRDQLMDLYLTLSAFPEVLGTLRRLKEAGCVTAILSNGSPAMLEAAVCGAGLRDLLDAVLSADAVKVFKTHPRVYEYALQQLGVRAEQVSFQSSNAWDAFAASAFGMRVVWCNRYGQRRERLPGAPDHEVRSLAELPALLALSELRS
;
A
#
# COMPACT_ATOMS: atom_id res chain seq x y z
N ARG A 1 15.34 -18.67 -2.38
CA ARG A 1 14.39 -17.67 -2.95
C ARG A 1 13.37 -17.18 -1.92
N ALA A 2 12.53 -18.05 -1.32
CA ALA A 2 11.55 -17.63 -0.31
C ALA A 2 12.16 -16.95 0.93
N ALA A 3 13.27 -17.48 1.46
CA ALA A 3 13.96 -16.89 2.62
C ALA A 3 14.44 -15.45 2.38
N LEU A 4 14.98 -15.15 1.19
CA LEU A 4 15.42 -13.81 0.81
C LEU A 4 14.23 -12.85 0.74
N THR A 5 13.19 -13.21 -0.02
CA THR A 5 12.02 -12.34 -0.20
C THR A 5 11.30 -12.07 1.12
N ASN A 6 11.16 -13.09 1.97
CA ASN A 6 10.51 -12.94 3.28
C ASN A 6 11.34 -12.06 4.21
N LEU A 7 12.64 -12.35 4.38
CA LEU A 7 13.50 -11.57 5.27
C LEU A 7 13.61 -10.11 4.82
N TRP A 8 13.74 -9.88 3.51
CA TRP A 8 13.80 -8.53 2.96
C TRP A 8 12.50 -7.77 3.24
N ARG A 9 11.35 -8.38 2.98
CA ARG A 9 10.05 -7.74 3.22
C ARG A 9 9.83 -7.46 4.72
N ASP A 10 10.21 -8.40 5.59
CA ASP A 10 10.10 -8.23 7.04
C ASP A 10 10.99 -7.08 7.52
N LYS A 11 12.24 -7.00 7.05
CA LYS A 11 13.17 -5.94 7.43
C LYS A 11 12.76 -4.58 6.88
N GLN A 12 12.24 -4.54 5.65
CA GLN A 12 11.70 -3.33 5.06
C GLN A 12 10.57 -2.76 5.92
N LEU A 13 9.61 -3.58 6.35
CA LEU A 13 8.53 -3.14 7.23
C LEU A 13 9.05 -2.75 8.62
N GLN A 14 9.90 -3.57 9.24
CA GLN A 14 10.50 -3.26 10.55
C GLN A 14 11.23 -1.91 10.52
N TYR A 15 12.01 -1.62 9.49
CA TYR A 15 12.75 -0.37 9.37
C TYR A 15 11.83 0.83 9.18
N THR A 16 10.71 0.69 8.46
CA THR A 16 9.71 1.77 8.42
C THR A 16 9.15 2.12 9.80
N TRP A 17 8.80 1.11 10.61
CA TRP A 17 8.26 1.32 11.95
C TRP A 17 9.31 1.90 12.90
N LEU A 18 10.51 1.30 12.95
CA LEU A 18 11.60 1.74 13.84
C LEU A 18 12.05 3.16 13.53
N ARG A 19 12.24 3.50 12.24
CA ARG A 19 12.64 4.86 11.83
C ARG A 19 11.58 5.90 12.19
N SER A 20 10.29 5.56 12.03
CA SER A 20 9.19 6.45 12.41
C SER A 20 9.16 6.66 13.93
N LEU A 21 9.30 5.59 14.72
CA LEU A 21 9.32 5.66 16.18
C LEU A 21 10.52 6.43 16.73
N GLN A 22 11.66 6.36 16.06
CA GLN A 22 12.88 7.08 16.44
C GLN A 22 12.91 8.54 15.96
N GLY A 23 11.95 8.96 15.11
CA GLY A 23 12.02 10.26 14.45
C GLY A 23 13.21 10.40 13.49
N ARG A 24 13.68 9.29 12.90
CA ARG A 24 14.84 9.20 12.01
C ARG A 24 14.42 8.76 10.61
N TYR A 25 13.55 9.56 10.01
CA TYR A 25 12.98 9.29 8.69
C TYR A 25 14.06 9.14 7.61
N ALA A 26 13.86 8.15 6.76
CA ALA A 26 14.47 8.01 5.44
C ALA A 26 13.35 7.60 4.50
N ASP A 27 13.44 7.97 3.21
CA ASP A 27 12.40 7.60 2.27
C ASP A 27 12.32 6.09 2.05
N PHE A 28 11.21 5.62 1.46
CA PHE A 28 10.99 4.20 1.32
C PHE A 28 11.96 3.54 0.34
N TRP A 29 12.55 4.28 -0.59
CA TRP A 29 13.55 3.73 -1.51
C TRP A 29 14.83 3.39 -0.74
N GLN A 30 15.32 4.33 0.08
CA GLN A 30 16.45 4.10 0.96
C GLN A 30 16.17 2.95 1.95
N VAL A 31 15.01 2.96 2.62
CA VAL A 31 14.62 1.87 3.55
C VAL A 31 14.58 0.52 2.85
N THR A 32 14.11 0.47 1.61
CA THR A 32 14.07 -0.76 0.79
C THR A 32 15.48 -1.28 0.49
N GLY A 33 16.39 -0.39 0.10
CA GLY A 33 17.80 -0.73 -0.14
C GLY A 33 18.51 -1.21 1.11
N GLU A 34 18.39 -0.49 2.22
CA GLU A 34 19.03 -0.88 3.50
C GLU A 34 18.50 -2.22 4.03
N ALA A 35 17.21 -2.49 3.85
CA ALA A 35 16.64 -3.79 4.21
C ALA A 35 17.13 -4.91 3.29
N LEU A 36 17.39 -4.63 2.01
CA LEU A 36 17.98 -5.58 1.07
C LEU A 36 19.43 -5.87 1.45
N ASP A 37 20.21 -4.84 1.73
CA ASP A 37 21.61 -4.95 2.14
C ASP A 37 21.75 -5.83 3.38
N PHE A 38 20.96 -5.56 4.42
CA PHE A 38 20.89 -6.42 5.60
C PHE A 38 20.56 -7.88 5.26
N THR A 39 19.62 -8.09 4.33
CA THR A 39 19.17 -9.43 3.95
C THR A 39 20.24 -10.20 3.18
N LEU A 40 20.91 -9.54 2.24
CA LEU A 40 22.01 -10.12 1.46
C LEU A 40 23.17 -10.49 2.38
N ASP A 41 23.56 -9.59 3.29
CA ASP A 41 24.60 -9.84 4.29
C ASP A 41 24.25 -11.01 5.21
N SER A 42 23.01 -11.04 5.74
CA SER A 42 22.53 -12.10 6.64
C SER A 42 22.51 -13.48 5.99
N LEU A 43 22.39 -13.53 4.66
CA LEU A 43 22.36 -14.77 3.88
C LEU A 43 23.72 -15.10 3.26
N GLY A 44 24.75 -14.28 3.48
CA GLY A 44 26.08 -14.45 2.90
C GLY A 44 26.12 -14.30 1.38
N ILE A 45 25.24 -13.47 0.81
CA ILE A 45 25.11 -13.27 -0.64
C ILE A 45 25.84 -11.98 -1.04
N ALA A 46 27.06 -12.11 -1.56
CA ALA A 46 27.84 -11.00 -2.09
C ALA A 46 27.62 -10.85 -3.61
N SER A 47 26.63 -10.08 -4.03
CA SER A 47 26.39 -9.78 -5.45
C SER A 47 25.79 -8.38 -5.66
N PRO A 48 26.61 -7.38 -6.02
CA PRO A 48 26.12 -6.03 -6.35
C PRO A 48 25.12 -6.03 -7.50
N ALA A 49 25.36 -6.84 -8.55
CA ALA A 49 24.45 -6.96 -9.67
C ALA A 49 23.06 -7.48 -9.24
N LEU A 50 23.01 -8.46 -8.33
CA LEU A 50 21.74 -8.96 -7.79
C LEU A 50 21.02 -7.87 -6.98
N ARG A 51 21.76 -7.09 -6.20
CA ARG A 51 21.18 -5.99 -5.42
C ARG A 51 20.47 -5.00 -6.33
N ASP A 52 21.14 -4.54 -7.38
CA ASP A 52 20.59 -3.56 -8.33
C ASP A 52 19.38 -4.14 -9.08
N GLN A 53 19.50 -5.39 -9.57
CA GLN A 53 18.38 -6.09 -10.20
C GLN A 53 17.15 -6.21 -9.28
N LEU A 54 17.35 -6.52 -8.00
CA LEU A 54 16.25 -6.64 -7.05
C LEU A 54 15.63 -5.28 -6.73
N MET A 55 16.42 -4.22 -6.61
CA MET A 55 15.93 -2.86 -6.42
C MET A 55 15.12 -2.38 -7.63
N ASP A 56 15.56 -2.67 -8.85
CA ASP A 56 14.84 -2.30 -10.08
C ASP A 56 13.46 -2.97 -10.18
N LEU A 57 13.31 -4.19 -9.66
CA LEU A 57 12.02 -4.88 -9.63
C LEU A 57 10.95 -4.12 -8.83
N TYR A 58 11.33 -3.29 -7.86
CA TYR A 58 10.37 -2.44 -7.13
C TYR A 58 9.81 -1.30 -7.98
N LEU A 59 10.52 -0.90 -9.05
CA LEU A 59 10.07 0.13 -9.99
C LEU A 59 9.16 -0.45 -11.09
N THR A 60 9.19 -1.76 -11.30
CA THR A 60 8.44 -2.45 -12.37
C THR A 60 7.29 -3.31 -11.86
N LEU A 61 6.82 -3.09 -10.64
CA LEU A 61 5.72 -3.86 -10.06
C LEU A 61 4.43 -3.65 -10.87
N SER A 62 3.92 -4.72 -11.46
CA SER A 62 2.63 -4.71 -12.14
C SER A 62 1.47 -4.72 -11.14
N ALA A 63 0.38 -4.05 -11.48
CA ALA A 63 -0.87 -4.19 -10.74
C ALA A 63 -1.46 -5.60 -10.89
N PHE A 64 -2.29 -6.02 -9.92
CA PHE A 64 -3.08 -7.24 -10.07
C PHE A 64 -4.07 -7.12 -11.25
N PRO A 65 -4.37 -8.21 -11.98
CA PRO A 65 -5.12 -8.15 -13.24
C PRO A 65 -6.46 -7.41 -13.17
N GLU A 66 -7.16 -7.49 -12.03
CA GLU A 66 -8.48 -6.88 -11.88
C GLU A 66 -8.46 -5.41 -11.46
N VAL A 67 -7.30 -4.86 -11.08
CA VAL A 67 -7.19 -3.49 -10.51
C VAL A 67 -7.68 -2.45 -11.50
N LEU A 68 -7.26 -2.55 -12.77
CA LEU A 68 -7.63 -1.61 -13.81
C LEU A 68 -9.15 -1.58 -14.02
N GLY A 69 -9.78 -2.76 -14.12
CA GLY A 69 -11.23 -2.88 -14.30
C GLY A 69 -12.01 -2.38 -13.08
N THR A 70 -11.48 -2.64 -11.87
CA THR A 70 -12.08 -2.17 -10.62
C THR A 70 -12.06 -0.65 -10.54
N LEU A 71 -10.90 -0.02 -10.79
CA LEU A 71 -10.77 1.44 -10.73
C LEU A 71 -11.63 2.15 -11.79
N ARG A 72 -11.75 1.59 -12.99
CA ARG A 72 -12.66 2.12 -14.03
C ARG A 72 -14.10 2.18 -13.54
N ARG A 73 -14.62 1.07 -13.00
CA ARG A 73 -15.99 1.01 -12.45
C ARG A 73 -16.20 2.01 -11.31
N LEU A 74 -15.19 2.18 -10.45
CA LEU A 74 -15.26 3.17 -9.37
C LEU A 74 -15.35 4.61 -9.92
N LYS A 75 -14.53 4.97 -10.91
CA LYS A 75 -14.59 6.30 -11.53
C LYS A 75 -15.88 6.54 -12.31
N GLU A 76 -16.36 5.54 -13.05
CA GLU A 76 -17.65 5.61 -13.76
C GLU A 76 -18.82 5.83 -12.80
N ALA A 77 -18.72 5.29 -11.58
CA ALA A 77 -19.69 5.53 -10.51
C ALA A 77 -19.48 6.86 -9.75
N GLY A 78 -18.54 7.70 -10.18
CA GLY A 78 -18.27 9.02 -9.57
C GLY A 78 -17.47 8.97 -8.27
N CYS A 79 -16.83 7.84 -7.94
CA CYS A 79 -15.94 7.77 -6.78
C CYS A 79 -14.61 8.49 -7.06
N VAL A 80 -14.13 9.24 -6.06
CA VAL A 80 -12.75 9.72 -6.04
C VAL A 80 -11.83 8.54 -5.68
N THR A 81 -10.81 8.30 -6.50
CA THR A 81 -9.87 7.19 -6.33
C THR A 81 -8.48 7.71 -6.01
N ALA A 82 -7.84 7.14 -4.98
CA ALA A 82 -6.51 7.57 -4.56
C ALA A 82 -5.65 6.42 -4.07
N ILE A 83 -4.33 6.57 -4.21
CA ILE A 83 -3.34 5.73 -3.53
C ILE A 83 -2.83 6.46 -2.29
N LEU A 84 -2.74 5.76 -1.15
CA LEU A 84 -1.95 6.16 0.00
C LEU A 84 -0.91 5.08 0.29
N SER A 85 0.37 5.40 0.16
CA SER A 85 1.44 4.40 0.26
C SER A 85 2.67 4.90 1.02
N ASN A 86 3.40 3.97 1.64
CA ASN A 86 4.72 4.25 2.18
C ASN A 86 5.74 4.54 1.07
N GLY A 87 5.54 4.04 -0.16
CA GLY A 87 6.46 4.20 -1.28
C GLY A 87 6.87 5.66 -1.51
N SER A 88 8.13 5.88 -1.88
CA SER A 88 8.62 7.23 -2.20
C SER A 88 7.89 7.78 -3.44
N PRO A 89 7.83 9.11 -3.65
CA PRO A 89 7.16 9.69 -4.80
C PRO A 89 7.59 9.08 -6.14
N ALA A 90 8.90 8.87 -6.33
CA ALA A 90 9.43 8.25 -7.54
C ALA A 90 8.97 6.79 -7.72
N MET A 91 8.93 6.01 -6.64
CA MET A 91 8.43 4.63 -6.69
C MET A 91 6.95 4.57 -7.05
N LEU A 92 6.14 5.49 -6.50
CA LEU A 92 4.71 5.54 -6.79
C LEU A 92 4.45 5.96 -8.23
N GLU A 93 5.17 6.96 -8.73
CA GLU A 93 5.03 7.39 -10.13
C GLU A 93 5.39 6.24 -11.08
N ALA A 94 6.51 5.55 -10.85
CA ALA A 94 6.92 4.39 -11.65
C ALA A 94 5.85 3.29 -11.65
N ALA A 95 5.31 2.94 -10.48
CA ALA A 95 4.26 1.93 -10.36
C ALA A 95 2.95 2.34 -11.05
N VAL A 96 2.52 3.59 -10.90
CA VAL A 96 1.28 4.12 -11.51
C VAL A 96 1.40 4.18 -13.03
N CYS A 97 2.52 4.68 -13.56
CA CYS A 97 2.78 4.72 -15.00
C CYS A 97 2.91 3.31 -15.58
N GLY A 98 3.73 2.45 -14.95
CA GLY A 98 3.97 1.08 -15.42
C GLY A 98 2.71 0.22 -15.43
N ALA A 99 1.75 0.49 -14.54
CA ALA A 99 0.47 -0.21 -14.48
C ALA A 99 -0.67 0.48 -15.25
N GLY A 100 -0.42 1.63 -15.91
CA GLY A 100 -1.44 2.36 -16.66
C GLY A 100 -2.58 2.91 -15.80
N LEU A 101 -2.29 3.27 -14.54
CA LEU A 101 -3.29 3.71 -13.57
C LEU A 101 -3.47 5.22 -13.48
N ARG A 102 -2.63 6.01 -14.18
CA ARG A 102 -2.55 7.47 -14.01
C ARG A 102 -3.89 8.17 -14.17
N ASP A 103 -4.62 7.87 -15.24
CA ASP A 103 -5.91 8.52 -15.53
C ASP A 103 -7.04 8.00 -14.64
N LEU A 104 -6.80 6.90 -13.93
CA LEU A 104 -7.75 6.23 -13.04
C LEU A 104 -7.58 6.63 -11.57
N LEU A 105 -6.67 7.54 -11.25
CA LEU A 105 -6.41 8.01 -9.89
C LEU A 105 -6.48 9.53 -9.85
N ASP A 106 -7.29 10.05 -8.94
CA ASP A 106 -7.40 11.50 -8.69
C ASP A 106 -6.27 11.99 -7.78
N ALA A 107 -5.68 11.10 -6.98
CA ALA A 107 -4.51 11.41 -6.15
C ALA A 107 -3.56 10.21 -5.97
N VAL A 108 -2.25 10.50 -5.93
CA VAL A 108 -1.20 9.54 -5.60
C VAL A 108 -0.40 10.10 -4.42
N LEU A 109 -0.65 9.55 -3.22
CA LEU A 109 -0.20 10.13 -1.96
C LEU A 109 0.90 9.27 -1.33
N SER A 110 2.09 9.85 -1.20
CA SER A 110 3.21 9.24 -0.47
C SER A 110 3.24 9.70 0.98
N ALA A 111 3.50 8.76 1.89
CA ALA A 111 3.80 9.05 3.29
C ALA A 111 5.07 9.91 3.48
N ASP A 112 5.90 10.03 2.44
CA ASP A 112 7.06 10.94 2.42
C ASP A 112 6.69 12.39 2.73
N ALA A 113 5.48 12.83 2.35
CA ALA A 113 5.00 14.18 2.63
C ALA A 113 4.92 14.49 4.14
N VAL A 114 4.73 13.48 4.99
CA VAL A 114 4.63 13.64 6.45
C VAL A 114 5.82 13.08 7.22
N LYS A 115 6.82 12.54 6.52
CA LYS A 115 8.09 12.04 7.08
C LYS A 115 7.91 11.01 8.21
N VAL A 116 6.85 10.21 8.10
CA VAL A 116 6.56 9.03 8.95
C VAL A 116 5.87 7.99 8.10
N PHE A 117 5.98 6.72 8.47
CA PHE A 117 5.33 5.62 7.75
C PHE A 117 4.05 5.16 8.44
N LYS A 118 3.17 4.48 7.67
CA LYS A 118 2.08 3.69 8.26
C LYS A 118 2.67 2.71 9.28
N THR A 119 2.05 2.49 10.44
CA THR A 119 0.68 2.82 10.83
C THR A 119 0.50 4.15 11.56
N HIS A 120 1.45 5.09 11.45
CA HIS A 120 1.35 6.36 12.14
C HIS A 120 0.10 7.17 11.70
N PRO A 121 -0.75 7.68 12.62
CA PRO A 121 -2.03 8.32 12.29
C PRO A 121 -1.91 9.49 11.30
N ARG A 122 -0.84 10.29 11.41
CA ARG A 122 -0.51 11.38 10.48
C ARG A 122 -0.51 10.98 8.99
N VAL A 123 -0.22 9.72 8.66
CA VAL A 123 -0.25 9.25 7.26
C VAL A 123 -1.68 9.16 6.74
N TYR A 124 -2.60 8.64 7.57
CA TYR A 124 -4.02 8.56 7.22
C TYR A 124 -4.67 9.95 7.24
N GLU A 125 -4.32 10.79 8.22
CA GLU A 125 -4.76 12.18 8.31
C GLU A 125 -4.34 12.99 7.08
N TYR A 126 -3.11 12.82 6.61
CA TYR A 126 -2.63 13.45 5.39
C TYR A 126 -3.51 13.11 4.18
N ALA A 127 -3.93 11.86 4.02
CA ALA A 127 -4.83 11.49 2.94
C ALA A 127 -6.20 12.20 3.03
N LEU A 128 -6.77 12.28 4.24
CA LEU A 128 -8.02 13.01 4.46
C LEU A 128 -7.89 14.48 4.11
N GLN A 129 -6.79 15.13 4.51
CA GLN A 129 -6.51 16.53 4.21
C GLN A 129 -6.37 16.79 2.70
N GLN A 130 -5.64 15.93 1.98
CA GLN A 130 -5.46 16.08 0.53
C GLN A 130 -6.75 15.84 -0.26
N LEU A 131 -7.61 14.96 0.22
CA LEU A 131 -8.89 14.63 -0.42
C LEU A 131 -10.04 15.54 0.04
N GLY A 132 -9.87 16.31 1.11
CA GLY A 132 -10.92 17.18 1.66
C GLY A 132 -12.12 16.41 2.22
N VAL A 133 -11.90 15.21 2.77
CA VAL A 133 -12.96 14.32 3.28
C VAL A 133 -12.73 13.89 4.72
N ARG A 134 -13.79 13.44 5.40
CA ARG A 134 -13.69 12.83 6.73
C ARG A 134 -13.39 11.34 6.64
N ALA A 135 -12.88 10.76 7.74
CA ALA A 135 -12.50 9.35 7.81
C ALA A 135 -13.66 8.41 7.41
N GLU A 136 -14.87 8.69 7.87
CA GLU A 136 -16.05 7.83 7.64
C GLU A 136 -16.54 7.87 6.18
N GLN A 137 -16.09 8.85 5.40
CA GLN A 137 -16.39 8.99 3.98
C GLN A 137 -15.40 8.22 3.09
N VAL A 138 -14.32 7.68 3.67
CA VAL A 138 -13.31 6.91 2.94
C VAL A 138 -13.59 5.42 3.08
N SER A 139 -13.67 4.72 1.95
CA SER A 139 -13.47 3.28 1.87
C SER A 139 -11.99 3.02 1.61
N PHE A 140 -11.29 2.45 2.59
CA PHE A 140 -9.85 2.17 2.54
C PHE A 140 -9.61 0.70 2.25
N GLN A 141 -8.77 0.38 1.27
CA GLN A 141 -8.42 -0.99 0.90
C GLN A 141 -6.95 -1.27 1.17
N SER A 142 -6.67 -2.42 1.79
CA SER A 142 -5.30 -2.91 1.93
C SER A 142 -5.28 -4.43 1.91
N SER A 143 -4.24 -5.01 1.31
CA SER A 143 -3.96 -6.46 1.44
C SER A 143 -3.08 -6.77 2.67
N ASN A 144 -2.42 -5.75 3.23
CA ASN A 144 -1.66 -5.89 4.45
C ASN A 144 -2.62 -5.80 5.63
N ALA A 145 -2.76 -6.89 6.39
CA ALA A 145 -3.70 -6.93 7.51
C ALA A 145 -3.39 -5.84 8.55
N TRP A 146 -2.10 -5.63 8.88
CA TRP A 146 -1.68 -4.57 9.79
C TRP A 146 -2.13 -3.16 9.37
N ASP A 147 -2.17 -2.86 8.07
CA ASP A 147 -2.58 -1.55 7.54
C ASP A 147 -4.11 -1.42 7.52
N ALA A 148 -4.81 -2.50 7.15
CA ALA A 148 -6.28 -2.55 7.21
C ALA A 148 -6.78 -2.31 8.64
N PHE A 149 -6.19 -2.99 9.62
CA PHE A 149 -6.55 -2.82 11.03
C PHE A 149 -6.21 -1.42 11.55
N ALA A 150 -5.05 -0.86 11.19
CA ALA A 150 -4.68 0.49 11.58
C ALA A 150 -5.59 1.57 10.98
N ALA A 151 -5.96 1.46 9.70
CA ALA A 151 -6.91 2.39 9.07
C ALA A 151 -8.30 2.30 9.72
N SER A 152 -8.74 1.10 10.11
CA SER A 152 -9.99 0.90 10.84
C SER A 152 -9.93 1.51 12.23
N ALA A 153 -8.83 1.29 12.97
CA ALA A 153 -8.61 1.91 14.28
C ALA A 153 -8.52 3.44 14.21
N PHE A 154 -8.07 3.99 13.08
CA PHE A 154 -8.05 5.43 12.81
C PHE A 154 -9.45 6.01 12.54
N GLY A 155 -10.43 5.18 12.16
CA GLY A 155 -11.83 5.58 11.94
C GLY A 155 -12.31 5.54 10.49
N MET A 156 -11.52 4.99 9.55
CA MET A 156 -11.97 4.77 8.17
C MET A 156 -12.85 3.53 8.05
N ARG A 157 -13.70 3.49 7.02
CA ARG A 157 -14.37 2.26 6.60
C ARG A 157 -13.38 1.43 5.81
N VAL A 158 -13.16 0.17 6.18
CA VAL A 158 -12.08 -0.65 5.63
C VAL A 158 -12.59 -1.92 4.96
N VAL A 159 -12.10 -2.18 3.76
CA VAL A 159 -12.22 -3.47 3.07
C VAL A 159 -10.85 -4.14 3.01
N TRP A 160 -10.66 -5.19 3.80
CA TRP A 160 -9.42 -5.97 3.81
C TRP A 160 -9.38 -6.94 2.62
N CYS A 161 -8.40 -6.77 1.72
CA CYS A 161 -8.21 -7.65 0.56
C CYS A 161 -7.31 -8.84 0.93
N ASN A 162 -7.89 -9.87 1.55
CA ASN A 162 -7.19 -11.06 2.02
C ASN A 162 -6.97 -12.11 0.91
N ARG A 163 -6.19 -11.74 -0.11
CA ARG A 163 -5.86 -12.61 -1.26
C ARG A 163 -5.19 -13.93 -0.87
N TYR A 164 -4.46 -13.92 0.23
CA TYR A 164 -3.58 -15.03 0.64
C TYR A 164 -4.16 -15.86 1.79
N GLY A 165 -5.42 -15.63 2.21
CA GLY A 165 -6.05 -16.38 3.30
C GLY A 165 -5.30 -16.24 4.63
N GLN A 166 -4.73 -15.06 4.89
CA GLN A 166 -4.07 -14.72 6.14
C GLN A 166 -5.04 -14.86 7.30
N ARG A 167 -4.50 -15.23 8.48
CA ARG A 167 -5.28 -15.22 9.71
C ARG A 167 -5.62 -13.78 10.09
N ARG A 168 -6.78 -13.62 10.73
CA ARG A 168 -7.21 -12.32 11.26
C ARG A 168 -6.23 -11.87 12.35
N GLU A 169 -5.87 -10.59 12.30
CA GLU A 169 -4.97 -9.97 13.28
C GLU A 169 -5.61 -9.82 14.66
N ARG A 170 -4.74 -9.70 15.68
CA ARG A 170 -5.11 -9.34 17.06
C ARG A 170 -4.70 -7.90 17.39
N LEU A 171 -4.85 -7.01 16.41
CA LEU A 171 -4.56 -5.59 16.51
C LEU A 171 -5.85 -4.79 16.80
N PRO A 172 -5.76 -3.56 17.33
CA PRO A 172 -6.90 -2.65 17.38
C PRO A 172 -7.52 -2.41 15.99
N GLY A 173 -8.82 -2.12 15.96
CA GLY A 173 -9.59 -1.96 14.73
C GLY A 173 -10.32 -3.23 14.32
N ALA A 174 -11.33 -3.06 13.47
CA ALA A 174 -12.15 -4.14 12.93
C ALA A 174 -12.55 -3.77 11.50
N PRO A 175 -11.80 -4.24 10.48
CA PRO A 175 -12.18 -4.03 9.09
C PRO A 175 -13.63 -4.46 8.83
N ASP A 176 -14.41 -3.61 8.15
CA ASP A 176 -15.84 -3.78 7.90
C ASP A 176 -16.12 -5.00 7.02
N HIS A 177 -15.28 -5.21 6.00
CA HIS A 177 -15.41 -6.31 5.05
C HIS A 177 -14.07 -6.98 4.76
N GLU A 178 -14.13 -8.25 4.39
CA GLU A 178 -13.02 -9.01 3.84
C GLU A 178 -13.38 -9.50 2.45
N VAL A 179 -12.47 -9.30 1.49
CA VAL A 179 -12.60 -9.78 0.09
C VAL A 179 -11.34 -10.52 -0.32
N ARG A 180 -11.42 -11.38 -1.32
CA ARG A 180 -10.26 -12.08 -1.88
C ARG A 180 -9.70 -11.39 -3.13
N SER A 181 -10.47 -10.49 -3.72
CA SER A 181 -10.11 -9.75 -4.91
C SER A 181 -10.71 -8.34 -4.86
N LEU A 182 -10.03 -7.36 -5.47
CA LEU A 182 -10.60 -6.02 -5.59
C LEU A 182 -11.79 -5.97 -6.55
N ALA A 183 -11.96 -6.99 -7.41
CA ALA A 183 -13.13 -7.13 -8.27
C ALA A 183 -14.45 -7.23 -7.49
N GLU A 184 -14.41 -7.61 -6.21
CA GLU A 184 -15.58 -7.71 -5.34
C GLU A 184 -16.02 -6.35 -4.79
N LEU A 185 -15.14 -5.34 -4.84
CA LEU A 185 -15.37 -4.03 -4.22
C LEU A 185 -16.58 -3.27 -4.80
N PRO A 186 -16.81 -3.19 -6.12
CA PRO A 186 -17.95 -2.46 -6.66
C PRO A 186 -19.30 -2.96 -6.13
N ALA A 187 -19.45 -4.28 -6.01
CA ALA A 187 -20.66 -4.90 -5.46
C ALA A 187 -20.87 -4.55 -3.99
N LEU A 188 -19.80 -4.54 -3.18
CA LEU A 188 -19.87 -4.16 -1.76
C LEU A 188 -20.24 -2.71 -1.54
N LEU A 189 -19.82 -1.83 -2.45
CA LEU A 189 -20.16 -0.40 -2.40
C LEU A 189 -21.55 -0.12 -2.99
N ALA A 190 -22.31 -1.16 -3.32
CA ALA A 190 -23.62 -1.07 -3.97
C ALA A 190 -23.59 -0.25 -5.27
N LEU A 191 -22.45 -0.24 -5.97
CA LEU A 191 -22.34 0.39 -7.27
C LEU A 191 -23.03 -0.53 -8.27
N SER A 192 -24.23 -0.15 -8.72
CA SER A 192 -24.99 -0.91 -9.70
C SER A 192 -24.17 -1.11 -10.98
N GLU A 193 -24.31 -2.24 -11.66
CA GLU A 193 -23.90 -2.33 -13.06
C GLU A 193 -24.65 -1.25 -13.83
N LEU A 194 -23.94 -0.21 -14.27
CA LEU A 194 -24.49 0.79 -15.19
C LEU A 194 -25.04 0.01 -16.39
N ARG A 195 -26.37 -0.03 -16.50
CA ARG A 195 -27.04 -0.55 -17.69
C ARG A 195 -26.52 0.25 -18.87
N SER A 196 -25.83 -0.44 -19.77
CA SER A 196 -25.54 -0.01 -21.14
C SER A 196 -26.80 0.48 -21.85
#